data_AF-A0A1I7U035-F1
#
_entry.id   AF-A0A1I7U035-F1
#
_cell.length_a   1.000
_cell.length_b   1.000
_cell.length_c   1.000
_cell.angle_alpha   90.00
_cell.angle_beta   90.00
_cell.angle_gamma   90.00
#
_symmetry.space_group_name_H-M   'P 1'
#
loop_
_entity.id
_entity.type
_entity.pdbx_description
1 polymer ?
#
loop_
_entity_poly.entity_id
_entity_poly.type
_entity_poly.pdbx_seq_one_letter_code
_entity_poly.pdbx_strand_id
1 'polypeptide(L)'
;MSAKRDGLYLTIRNNPKLCVTPQDLGLLYDGLSLDSNLDIKICYDADTPANWCQIPESGYHTDLPDGCIRVIGNLLFDDKFDFANSYKLYDIEVIYGSLTVTNSTLRTFNMFPNLIKVITTKDDAIPVHIYNNTMLAESFVSFTFKGAESGVPVTITNNPNLEVYDMMCSYLKTRKKAVVEKNRLNCGDYDSLPKRKYDRTPLNIDVYKGVPPFAQVSHLPGGGDDSGTLNNPWDRNTTDTDYYEEEVVATTTENGCSNGFAFTIIIFCIQFILLF
;
A
#
# COMPACT_ATOMS: atom_id res chain seq x y z
N MET A 1 27.84 3.36 25.10
CA MET A 1 27.03 2.37 24.35
C MET A 1 26.15 1.62 25.34
N SER A 2 24.83 1.69 25.17
CA SER A 2 23.87 0.87 25.92
C SER A 2 23.00 0.12 24.91
N ALA A 3 23.11 -1.21 24.89
CA ALA A 3 22.19 -2.07 24.18
C ALA A 3 21.30 -2.77 25.21
N LYS A 4 19.99 -2.67 25.06
CA LYS A 4 19.03 -3.33 25.93
C LYS A 4 18.01 -4.06 25.06
N ARG A 5 17.72 -5.31 25.41
CA ARG A 5 16.64 -6.09 24.82
C ARG A 5 15.55 -6.30 25.87
N ASP A 6 14.38 -5.76 25.62
CA ASP A 6 13.18 -5.92 26.46
C ASP A 6 12.18 -6.79 25.70
N GLY A 7 12.33 -8.11 25.79
CA GLY A 7 11.54 -9.07 24.99
C GLY A 7 11.91 -9.04 23.50
N LEU A 8 10.95 -8.65 22.65
CA LEU A 8 11.12 -8.48 21.19
C LEU A 8 11.54 -7.05 20.80
N TYR A 9 11.89 -6.21 21.78
CA TYR A 9 12.24 -4.82 21.56
C TYR A 9 13.74 -4.56 21.76
N LEU A 10 14.42 -4.00 20.75
CA LEU A 10 15.85 -3.67 20.78
C LEU A 10 16.07 -2.16 20.83
N THR A 11 16.79 -1.70 21.85
CA THR A 11 17.26 -0.32 21.93
C THR A 11 18.77 -0.26 21.82
N ILE A 12 19.27 0.57 20.90
CA ILE A 12 20.67 0.94 20.80
C ILE A 12 20.77 2.46 20.90
N ARG A 13 21.49 2.97 21.90
CA ARG A 13 21.68 4.41 22.13
C ARG A 13 23.13 4.78 22.41
N ASN A 14 23.44 6.04 22.15
CA ASN A 14 24.72 6.68 22.49
C ASN A 14 25.90 5.92 21.85
N ASN A 15 25.75 5.60 20.56
CA ASN A 15 26.83 5.02 19.76
C ASN A 15 26.87 5.63 18.35
N PRO A 16 27.28 6.91 18.21
CA PRO A 16 27.30 7.62 16.93
C PRO A 16 28.34 7.07 15.92
N LYS A 17 29.16 6.10 16.34
CA LYS A 17 30.10 5.36 15.50
C LYS A 17 29.55 4.01 15.05
N LEU A 18 28.43 3.54 15.60
CA LEU A 18 27.83 2.30 15.17
C LEU A 18 27.30 2.48 13.75
N CYS A 19 27.84 1.64 12.89
CA CYS A 19 27.73 1.68 11.46
C CYS A 19 27.13 0.33 11.08
N VAL A 20 25.94 0.35 10.48
CA VAL A 20 25.16 -0.84 10.13
C VAL A 20 25.02 -0.84 8.61
N THR A 21 25.34 -1.97 7.98
CA THR A 21 25.13 -2.12 6.55
C THR A 21 23.63 -2.24 6.25
N PRO A 22 23.16 -1.85 5.06
CA PRO A 22 21.76 -2.05 4.67
C PRO A 22 21.28 -3.50 4.84
N GLN A 23 22.12 -4.47 4.51
CA GLN A 23 21.82 -5.90 4.62
C GLN A 23 21.64 -6.33 6.07
N ASP A 24 22.52 -5.89 6.98
CA ASP A 24 22.38 -6.16 8.41
C ASP A 24 21.11 -5.51 8.98
N LEU A 25 20.79 -4.30 8.52
CA LEU A 25 19.53 -3.64 8.88
C LEU A 25 18.33 -4.49 8.44
N GLY A 26 18.36 -5.01 7.22
CA GLY A 26 17.35 -5.93 6.71
C GLY A 26 17.21 -7.17 7.58
N LEU A 27 18.32 -7.83 7.92
CA LEU A 27 18.34 -9.02 8.77
C LEU A 27 17.80 -8.74 10.18
N LEU A 28 18.08 -7.56 10.75
CA LEU A 28 17.55 -7.16 12.05
C LEU A 28 16.02 -7.13 12.03
N TYR A 29 15.41 -6.48 11.05
CA TYR A 29 13.95 -6.35 10.98
C TYR A 29 13.25 -7.63 10.47
N ASP A 30 13.85 -8.34 9.51
CA ASP A 30 13.25 -9.55 8.90
C ASP A 30 13.35 -10.77 9.84
N GLY A 31 14.48 -10.95 10.53
CA GLY A 31 14.76 -12.17 11.30
C GLY A 31 14.17 -12.20 12.71
N LEU A 32 13.80 -11.04 13.26
CA LEU A 32 13.42 -10.93 14.67
C LEU A 32 12.05 -10.29 14.90
N SER A 33 11.31 -9.89 13.85
CA SER A 33 10.10 -9.05 13.98
C SER A 33 10.37 -7.90 14.98
N LEU A 34 11.54 -7.29 14.79
CA LEU A 34 12.17 -6.46 15.80
C LEU A 34 11.49 -5.10 15.84
N ASP A 35 10.91 -4.82 16.98
CA ASP A 35 10.48 -3.48 17.28
C ASP A 35 11.67 -2.72 17.88
N SER A 36 12.11 -1.61 17.30
CA SER A 36 13.44 -1.07 17.63
C SER A 36 13.56 0.45 17.70
N ASN A 37 14.47 0.90 18.58
CA ASN A 37 14.97 2.28 18.68
C ASN A 37 16.49 2.27 18.48
N LEU A 38 16.91 2.53 17.26
CA LEU A 38 18.28 2.37 16.81
C LEU A 38 18.90 3.73 16.49
N ASP A 39 19.72 4.24 17.40
CA ASP A 39 20.64 5.36 17.15
C ASP A 39 21.87 4.83 16.39
N ILE A 40 21.69 4.60 15.07
CA ILE A 40 22.68 3.99 14.18
C ILE A 40 22.94 4.89 12.95
N LYS A 41 24.11 4.71 12.34
CA LYS A 41 24.39 5.21 10.99
C LYS A 41 24.30 4.08 9.98
N ILE A 42 23.70 4.36 8.84
CA ILE A 42 23.74 3.45 7.70
C ILE A 42 25.01 3.71 6.92
N CYS A 43 25.74 2.64 6.61
CA CYS A 43 27.00 2.70 5.90
C CYS A 43 26.95 1.78 4.69
N TYR A 44 27.00 2.39 3.51
CA TYR A 44 27.14 1.66 2.26
C TYR A 44 28.60 1.27 2.05
N ASP A 45 28.81 0.05 1.59
CA ASP A 45 30.11 -0.51 1.24
C ASP A 45 30.08 -1.12 -0.17
N ALA A 46 31.21 -1.67 -0.61
CA ALA A 46 31.35 -2.28 -1.93
C ALA A 46 30.49 -3.54 -2.11
N ASP A 47 30.08 -4.18 -1.01
CA ASP A 47 29.28 -5.40 -1.01
C ASP A 47 27.78 -5.11 -0.92
N THR A 48 27.39 -3.84 -0.80
CA THR A 48 25.99 -3.41 -0.73
C THR A 48 25.30 -3.65 -2.08
N PRO A 49 24.24 -4.48 -2.13
CA PRO A 49 23.56 -4.79 -3.38
C PRO A 49 22.95 -3.54 -4.01
N ALA A 50 22.98 -3.44 -5.33
CA ALA A 50 22.55 -2.27 -6.09
C ALA A 50 21.05 -1.93 -5.94
N ASN A 51 20.22 -2.88 -5.49
CA ASN A 51 18.80 -2.67 -5.23
C ASN A 51 18.51 -2.01 -3.85
N TRP A 52 19.55 -1.77 -3.04
CA TRP A 52 19.49 -0.92 -1.86
C TRP A 52 19.83 0.51 -2.22
N CYS A 53 18.87 1.40 -2.04
CA CYS A 53 18.98 2.78 -2.47
C CYS A 53 18.85 3.74 -1.30
N GLN A 54 19.63 4.82 -1.33
CA GLN A 54 19.48 5.91 -0.37
C GLN A 54 18.70 7.07 -1.01
N ILE A 55 17.64 7.51 -0.35
CA ILE A 55 16.95 8.75 -0.73
C ILE A 55 17.79 9.91 -0.19
N PRO A 56 18.03 10.96 -0.99
CA PRO A 56 18.64 12.18 -0.48
C PRO A 56 17.79 12.86 0.59
N GLU A 57 18.35 13.85 1.29
CA GLU A 57 17.61 14.61 2.30
C GLU A 57 16.40 15.38 1.75
N SER A 58 16.36 15.62 0.42
CA SER A 58 15.21 16.22 -0.28
C SER A 58 13.93 15.39 -0.14
N GLY A 59 14.07 14.06 -0.06
CA GLY A 59 12.97 13.11 0.01
C GLY A 59 12.26 12.81 -1.31
N TYR A 60 12.67 13.42 -2.43
CA TYR A 60 12.03 13.23 -3.72
C TYR A 60 12.49 11.93 -4.40
N HIS A 61 11.55 11.20 -5.00
CA HIS A 61 11.83 9.90 -5.66
C HIS A 61 12.56 10.04 -6.99
N THR A 62 12.57 11.23 -7.60
CA THR A 62 13.30 11.50 -8.85
C THR A 62 14.79 11.19 -8.73
N ASP A 63 15.32 11.34 -7.52
CA ASP A 63 16.73 11.17 -7.19
C ASP A 63 17.11 9.71 -6.94
N LEU A 64 16.13 8.79 -6.89
CA LEU A 64 16.40 7.36 -6.78
C LEU A 64 16.99 6.82 -8.09
N PRO A 65 17.94 5.88 -8.03
CA PRO A 65 18.31 5.10 -9.20
C PRO A 65 17.18 4.13 -9.59
N ASP A 66 17.28 3.57 -10.79
CA ASP A 66 16.31 2.56 -11.25
C ASP A 66 16.55 1.21 -10.54
N GLY A 67 15.49 0.43 -10.35
CA GLY A 67 15.58 -0.94 -9.80
C GLY A 67 15.73 -1.01 -8.27
N CYS A 68 15.40 0.07 -7.56
CA CYS A 68 15.37 0.08 -6.09
C CYS A 68 14.27 -0.84 -5.57
N ILE A 69 14.65 -1.79 -4.72
CA ILE A 69 13.70 -2.67 -4.01
C ILE A 69 13.62 -2.28 -2.54
N ARG A 70 14.74 -1.90 -1.94
CA ARG A 70 14.81 -1.47 -0.54
C ARG A 70 15.40 -0.08 -0.47
N VAL A 71 14.73 0.79 0.26
CA VAL A 71 15.05 2.21 0.25
C VAL A 71 15.32 2.69 1.67
N ILE A 72 16.38 3.47 1.84
CA ILE A 72 16.79 4.07 3.11
C ILE A 72 16.63 5.57 3.02
N GLY A 73 15.87 6.15 3.94
CA GLY A 73 15.57 7.58 3.97
C GLY A 73 14.08 7.87 4.02
N ASN A 74 13.73 9.14 3.88
CA ASN A 74 12.34 9.61 4.03
C ASN A 74 11.81 10.04 2.68
N LEU A 75 10.72 9.42 2.20
CA LEU A 75 10.04 9.84 0.98
C LEU A 75 9.04 10.97 1.28
N LEU A 76 9.00 11.94 0.37
CA LEU A 76 8.06 13.05 0.38
C LEU A 76 7.30 13.11 -0.95
N PHE A 77 5.99 12.99 -0.90
CA PHE A 77 5.09 13.26 -2.01
C PHE A 77 4.25 14.50 -1.70
N ASP A 78 4.52 15.57 -2.43
CA ASP A 78 3.83 16.84 -2.30
C ASP A 78 3.24 17.30 -3.64
N ASP A 79 2.99 18.60 -3.77
CA ASP A 79 2.51 19.22 -5.01
C ASP A 79 3.53 19.15 -6.16
N LYS A 80 4.79 18.78 -5.89
CA LYS A 80 5.86 18.59 -6.86
C LYS A 80 6.09 17.12 -7.23
N PHE A 81 5.17 16.23 -6.89
CA PHE A 81 5.28 14.82 -7.25
C PHE A 81 5.50 14.65 -8.76
N ASP A 82 6.64 14.06 -9.13
CA ASP A 82 6.99 13.79 -10.51
C ASP A 82 6.36 12.47 -11.01
N PHE A 83 5.24 12.61 -11.71
CA PHE A 83 4.55 11.49 -12.33
C PHE A 83 5.39 10.80 -13.42
N ALA A 84 6.21 11.54 -14.18
CA ALA A 84 7.00 10.97 -15.28
C ALA A 84 8.07 10.00 -14.78
N ASN A 85 8.60 10.24 -13.57
CA ASN A 85 9.59 9.37 -12.92
C ASN A 85 9.01 8.45 -11.85
N SER A 86 7.68 8.35 -11.74
CA SER A 86 7.03 7.51 -10.72
C SER A 86 7.24 6.00 -10.94
N TYR A 87 7.69 5.56 -12.12
CA TYR A 87 8.06 4.16 -12.39
C TYR A 87 9.18 3.65 -11.48
N LYS A 88 10.04 4.54 -10.95
CA LYS A 88 11.11 4.20 -10.00
C LYS A 88 10.59 3.66 -8.67
N LEU A 89 9.32 3.90 -8.37
CA LEU A 89 8.66 3.46 -7.14
C LEU A 89 8.11 2.03 -7.25
N TYR A 90 8.04 1.49 -8.47
CA TYR A 90 7.31 0.26 -8.77
C TYR A 90 7.81 -0.95 -7.99
N ASP A 91 9.13 -1.16 -7.98
CA ASP A 91 9.78 -2.32 -7.37
C ASP A 91 10.05 -2.15 -5.86
N ILE A 92 9.73 -0.99 -5.29
CA ILE A 92 10.00 -0.72 -3.88
C ILE A 92 9.11 -1.59 -3.01
N GLU A 93 9.74 -2.46 -2.21
CA GLU A 93 9.09 -3.36 -1.26
C GLU A 93 9.16 -2.82 0.17
N VAL A 94 10.29 -2.22 0.56
CA VAL A 94 10.53 -1.78 1.95
C VAL A 94 11.18 -0.40 1.98
N ILE A 95 10.60 0.48 2.79
CA ILE A 95 11.17 1.79 3.12
C ILE A 95 11.67 1.76 4.56
N TYR A 96 12.98 1.91 4.75
CA TYR A 96 13.63 2.15 6.04
C TYR A 96 13.74 3.66 6.28
N GLY A 97 12.66 4.22 6.82
CA GLY A 97 12.47 5.63 7.13
C GLY A 97 10.99 5.95 7.15
N SER A 98 10.62 7.10 6.60
CA SER A 98 9.24 7.61 6.61
C SER A 98 8.68 7.79 5.20
N LEU A 99 7.37 7.65 5.05
CA LEU A 99 6.60 8.07 3.88
C LEU A 99 5.66 9.21 4.27
N THR A 100 5.90 10.41 3.72
CA THR A 100 5.05 11.59 3.92
C THR A 100 4.34 11.93 2.62
N VAL A 101 3.01 12.08 2.67
CA VAL A 101 2.20 12.51 1.53
C VAL A 101 1.33 13.67 1.95
N THR A 102 1.55 14.85 1.37
CA THR A 102 0.84 16.06 1.79
C THR A 102 0.62 17.06 0.69
N ASN A 103 -0.54 17.71 0.67
CA ASN A 103 -0.89 18.71 -0.35
C ASN A 103 -0.64 18.21 -1.79
N SER A 104 -0.67 16.89 -2.01
CA SER A 104 -0.34 16.30 -3.30
C SER A 104 -1.54 16.28 -4.23
N THR A 105 -1.26 16.16 -5.52
CA THR A 105 -2.26 15.94 -6.58
C THR A 105 -2.51 14.45 -6.84
N LEU A 106 -1.94 13.57 -6.01
CA LEU A 106 -2.10 12.12 -6.10
C LEU A 106 -3.56 11.74 -5.86
N ARG A 107 -4.04 10.80 -6.68
CA ARG A 107 -5.37 10.20 -6.53
C ARG A 107 -5.34 8.81 -5.89
N THR A 108 -4.24 8.08 -6.11
CA THR A 108 -4.02 6.70 -5.61
C THR A 108 -2.53 6.48 -5.30
N PHE A 109 -2.17 5.41 -4.58
CA PHE A 109 -0.78 4.94 -4.48
C PHE A 109 -0.45 3.78 -5.44
N ASN A 110 -1.06 3.75 -6.63
CA ASN A 110 -0.85 2.68 -7.62
C ASN A 110 0.59 2.57 -8.16
N MET A 111 1.44 3.58 -7.94
CA MET A 111 2.88 3.55 -8.21
C MET A 111 3.68 2.72 -7.20
N PHE A 112 3.05 2.28 -6.10
CA PHE A 112 3.61 1.38 -5.10
C PHE A 112 2.88 0.03 -5.04
N PRO A 113 2.80 -0.72 -6.16
CA PRO A 113 2.06 -1.98 -6.16
C PRO A 113 2.74 -3.07 -5.32
N ASN A 114 4.05 -2.95 -5.09
CA ASN A 114 4.87 -3.91 -4.37
C ASN A 114 5.26 -3.45 -2.96
N LEU A 115 4.81 -2.28 -2.49
CA LEU A 115 5.21 -1.79 -1.17
C LEU A 115 4.61 -2.65 -0.06
N ILE A 116 5.48 -3.32 0.70
CA ILE A 116 5.13 -4.25 1.77
C ILE A 116 5.18 -3.55 3.13
N LYS A 117 6.22 -2.77 3.43
CA LYS A 117 6.44 -2.19 4.76
C LYS A 117 7.09 -0.81 4.75
N VAL A 118 6.78 -0.01 5.77
CA VAL A 118 7.52 1.21 6.13
C VAL A 118 8.00 1.14 7.57
N ILE A 119 9.30 1.25 7.78
CA ILE A 119 9.96 0.94 9.05
C ILE A 119 10.83 2.13 9.45
N THR A 120 10.61 2.72 10.63
CA THR A 120 11.53 3.73 11.16
C THR A 120 12.55 3.10 12.10
N THR A 121 13.81 3.50 11.96
CA THR A 121 14.87 3.12 12.92
C THR A 121 14.79 3.91 14.22
N LYS A 122 14.13 5.08 14.19
CA LYS A 122 13.92 5.94 15.35
C LYS A 122 12.48 5.82 15.85
N ASP A 123 12.34 5.85 17.17
CA ASP A 123 11.06 5.68 17.85
C ASP A 123 10.11 6.87 17.75
N ASP A 124 10.66 8.06 17.60
CA ASP A 124 9.95 9.32 17.56
C ASP A 124 9.59 9.76 16.13
N ALA A 125 10.01 8.98 15.12
CA ALA A 125 9.74 9.25 13.72
C ALA A 125 8.42 8.60 13.26
N ILE A 126 7.54 9.40 12.65
CA ILE A 126 6.27 8.91 12.09
C ILE A 126 6.58 8.09 10.84
N PRO A 127 6.19 6.80 10.77
CA PRO A 127 6.55 5.96 9.62
C PRO A 127 5.71 6.28 8.39
N VAL A 128 4.42 6.58 8.56
CA VAL A 128 3.54 6.99 7.46
C VAL A 128 2.72 8.19 7.91
N HIS A 129 2.80 9.28 7.16
CA HIS A 129 2.10 10.53 7.43
C HIS A 129 1.38 11.04 6.17
N ILE A 130 0.06 10.85 6.10
CA ILE A 130 -0.76 11.21 4.93
C ILE A 130 -1.74 12.30 5.36
N TYR A 131 -1.56 13.54 4.89
CA TYR A 131 -2.40 14.63 5.35
C TYR A 131 -2.64 15.75 4.34
N ASN A 132 -3.84 16.33 4.38
CA ASN A 132 -4.25 17.44 3.53
C ASN A 132 -4.20 17.12 2.02
N ASN A 133 -4.48 15.89 1.61
CA ASN A 133 -4.58 15.51 0.21
C ASN A 133 -6.05 15.51 -0.20
N THR A 134 -6.46 16.53 -0.95
CA THR A 134 -7.86 16.72 -1.34
C THR A 134 -8.30 15.75 -2.44
N MET A 135 -7.38 15.22 -3.24
CA MET A 135 -7.67 14.36 -4.40
C MET A 135 -7.41 12.88 -4.15
N LEU A 136 -6.72 12.55 -3.06
CA LEU A 136 -6.35 11.18 -2.73
C LEU A 136 -7.60 10.41 -2.31
N ALA A 137 -7.95 9.40 -3.10
CA ALA A 137 -9.12 8.55 -2.88
C ALA A 137 -8.72 7.17 -2.33
N GLU A 138 -7.56 6.68 -2.75
CA GLU A 138 -7.03 5.38 -2.39
C GLU A 138 -5.58 5.51 -1.94
N SER A 139 -5.20 4.74 -0.93
CA SER A 139 -3.81 4.69 -0.46
C SER A 139 -3.19 3.37 -0.88
N PHE A 140 -2.80 2.53 0.07
CA PHE A 140 -2.09 1.29 -0.19
C PHE A 140 -3.00 0.22 -0.81
N VAL A 141 -2.40 -0.60 -1.69
CA VAL A 141 -3.05 -1.81 -2.20
C VAL A 141 -3.22 -2.79 -1.04
N SER A 142 -4.47 -3.14 -0.77
CA SER A 142 -4.82 -4.09 0.28
C SER A 142 -4.17 -5.45 -0.01
N PHE A 143 -3.72 -6.15 1.04
CA PHE A 143 -2.99 -7.42 1.01
C PHE A 143 -1.52 -7.38 0.55
N THR A 144 -1.08 -6.39 -0.24
CA THR A 144 0.36 -6.16 -0.48
C THR A 144 0.99 -5.46 0.72
N PHE A 145 0.41 -4.35 1.16
CA PHE A 145 0.93 -3.59 2.28
C PHE A 145 0.64 -4.32 3.59
N LYS A 146 1.70 -4.73 4.28
CA LYS A 146 1.65 -5.53 5.51
C LYS A 146 1.82 -4.69 6.77
N GLY A 147 2.20 -3.42 6.65
CA GLY A 147 2.11 -2.47 7.74
C GLY A 147 3.30 -1.55 7.92
N ALA A 148 3.35 -0.91 9.10
CA ALA A 148 4.40 0.01 9.47
C ALA A 148 4.95 -0.28 10.88
N GLU A 149 6.24 0.01 11.09
CA GLU A 149 6.95 -0.24 12.35
C GLU A 149 7.56 1.06 12.87
N SER A 150 7.13 1.48 14.07
CA SER A 150 7.59 2.71 14.77
C SER A 150 7.07 2.77 16.21
N GLY A 151 7.69 3.63 17.03
CA GLY A 151 7.22 4.01 18.37
C GLY A 151 6.13 5.06 18.43
N VAL A 152 5.83 5.68 17.31
CA VAL A 152 4.75 6.64 17.12
C VAL A 152 3.71 6.08 16.16
N PRO A 153 2.45 6.55 16.20
CA PRO A 153 1.41 6.00 15.34
C PRO A 153 1.61 6.44 13.88
N VAL A 154 1.11 5.62 12.95
CA VAL A 154 0.76 6.11 11.61
C VAL A 154 -0.32 7.19 11.73
N THR A 155 -0.21 8.26 10.95
CA THR A 155 -1.16 9.38 10.95
C THR A 155 -1.73 9.60 9.55
N ILE A 156 -3.06 9.50 9.41
CA ILE A 156 -3.79 9.76 8.16
C ILE A 156 -4.93 10.73 8.47
N THR A 157 -4.76 12.00 8.13
CA THR A 157 -5.71 13.04 8.55
C THR A 157 -6.06 14.06 7.47
N ASN A 158 -7.29 14.58 7.48
CA ASN A 158 -7.72 15.65 6.57
C ASN A 158 -7.60 15.29 5.07
N ASN A 159 -7.93 14.05 4.68
CA ASN A 159 -7.98 13.64 3.27
C ASN A 159 -9.45 13.38 2.89
N PRO A 160 -10.21 14.41 2.47
CA PRO A 160 -11.67 14.36 2.38
C PRO A 160 -12.25 13.34 1.39
N ASN A 161 -11.42 12.79 0.50
CA ASN A 161 -11.82 11.76 -0.47
C ASN A 161 -11.26 10.37 -0.15
N LEU A 162 -10.32 10.25 0.79
CA LEU A 162 -9.61 9.01 1.09
C LEU A 162 -10.48 8.08 1.92
N GLU A 163 -10.59 6.83 1.49
CA GLU A 163 -11.21 5.77 2.26
C GLU A 163 -10.14 4.92 2.95
N VAL A 164 -10.22 4.80 4.28
CA VAL A 164 -9.37 3.93 5.08
C VAL A 164 -10.23 2.89 5.78
N TYR A 165 -10.34 1.71 5.17
CA TYR A 165 -11.13 0.59 5.69
C TYR A 165 -10.49 -0.05 6.93
N ASP A 166 -11.30 -0.71 7.77
CA ASP A 166 -10.83 -1.35 9.02
C ASP A 166 -9.71 -2.36 8.83
N MET A 167 -9.77 -3.12 7.74
CA MET A 167 -8.72 -4.07 7.41
C MET A 167 -7.38 -3.35 7.23
N MET A 168 -7.37 -2.20 6.55
CA MET A 168 -6.17 -1.37 6.40
C MET A 168 -5.67 -0.87 7.76
N CYS A 169 -6.58 -0.44 8.63
CA CYS A 169 -6.23 0.05 9.96
C CYS A 169 -5.52 -1.00 10.84
N SER A 170 -5.83 -2.28 10.62
CA SER A 170 -5.14 -3.38 11.29
C SER A 170 -3.67 -3.49 10.85
N TYR A 171 -3.36 -3.20 9.57
CA TYR A 171 -2.00 -3.14 9.05
C TYR A 171 -1.26 -1.84 9.43
N LEU A 172 -1.98 -0.73 9.60
CA LEU A 172 -1.37 0.56 9.99
C LEU A 172 -0.97 0.64 11.48
N LYS A 173 -1.33 -0.37 12.27
CA LYS A 173 -1.00 -0.42 13.70
C LYS A 173 0.52 -0.55 13.88
N THR A 174 1.12 0.43 14.55
CA THR A 174 2.50 0.38 15.04
C THR A 174 2.50 -0.08 16.50
N ARG A 175 3.47 0.34 17.32
CA ARG A 175 3.32 0.28 18.79
C ARG A 175 2.12 1.05 19.33
N LYS A 176 1.60 2.00 18.55
CA LYS A 176 0.43 2.79 18.90
C LYS A 176 -0.68 2.57 17.87
N LYS A 177 -1.92 2.78 18.31
CA LYS A 177 -3.08 2.74 17.39
C LYS A 177 -2.90 3.84 16.33
N ALA A 178 -3.15 3.51 15.06
CA ALA A 178 -3.15 4.49 13.99
C ALA A 178 -4.15 5.63 14.29
N VAL A 179 -3.76 6.85 13.93
CA VAL A 179 -4.60 8.04 14.03
C VAL A 179 -5.17 8.29 12.64
N VAL A 180 -6.44 7.96 12.44
CA VAL A 180 -7.14 8.08 11.16
C VAL A 180 -8.39 8.91 11.39
N GLU A 181 -8.36 10.17 10.96
CA GLU A 181 -9.39 11.16 11.29
C GLU A 181 -9.67 12.10 10.12
N LYS A 182 -10.90 12.60 10.00
CA LYS A 182 -11.27 13.61 8.98
C LYS A 182 -10.94 13.16 7.55
N ASN A 183 -11.02 11.86 7.30
CA ASN A 183 -11.02 11.30 5.95
C ASN A 183 -12.45 10.98 5.53
N ARG A 184 -12.65 10.52 4.29
CA ARG A 184 -13.97 10.12 3.82
C ARG A 184 -14.51 8.91 4.58
N LEU A 185 -13.64 7.93 4.83
CA LEU A 185 -13.90 6.82 5.74
C LEU A 185 -12.72 6.70 6.69
N ASN A 186 -13.00 6.69 7.98
CA ASN A 186 -12.02 6.39 9.02
C ASN A 186 -12.26 4.98 9.57
N CYS A 187 -11.24 4.43 10.21
CA CYS A 187 -11.31 3.13 10.89
C CYS A 187 -12.52 3.06 11.84
N GLY A 188 -13.51 2.23 11.52
CA GLY A 188 -14.68 1.91 12.32
C GLY A 188 -15.87 2.85 12.11
N ASP A 189 -15.75 3.88 11.25
CA ASP A 189 -16.81 4.86 11.00
C ASP A 189 -17.73 4.42 9.84
N TYR A 190 -18.60 3.44 10.07
CA TYR A 190 -19.57 3.00 9.06
C TYR A 190 -20.90 3.77 9.08
N ASP A 191 -21.16 4.54 10.14
CA ASP A 191 -22.51 5.01 10.45
C ASP A 191 -22.99 6.22 9.62
N SER A 192 -22.14 6.81 8.77
CA SER A 192 -22.57 7.75 7.72
C SER A 192 -21.44 8.04 6.73
N LEU A 193 -21.27 7.18 5.73
CA LEU A 193 -20.33 7.46 4.64
C LEU A 193 -20.71 8.74 3.91
N PRO A 194 -19.85 9.79 3.89
CA PRO A 194 -20.05 10.95 3.04
C PRO A 194 -20.16 10.49 1.58
N LYS A 195 -21.18 10.99 0.86
CA LYS A 195 -21.34 10.71 -0.58
C LYS A 195 -20.05 11.06 -1.31
N ARG A 196 -19.58 10.19 -2.22
CA ARG A 196 -18.46 10.51 -3.12
C ARG A 196 -18.78 11.82 -3.82
N LYS A 197 -17.94 12.83 -3.62
CA LYS A 197 -17.92 13.97 -4.53
C LYS A 197 -17.17 13.48 -5.76
N TYR A 198 -17.92 12.92 -6.72
CA TYR A 198 -17.35 12.40 -7.96
C TYR A 198 -16.59 13.52 -8.67
N ASP A 199 -15.27 13.39 -8.70
CA ASP A 199 -14.44 14.15 -9.60
C ASP A 199 -14.47 13.41 -10.95
N ARG A 200 -15.05 14.05 -11.97
CA ARG A 200 -15.13 13.52 -13.33
C ARG A 200 -13.80 13.62 -14.08
N THR A 201 -12.78 14.21 -13.47
CA THR A 201 -11.45 14.22 -14.02
C THR A 201 -10.94 12.78 -14.08
N PRO A 202 -10.41 12.31 -15.23
CA PRO A 202 -9.82 10.99 -15.35
C PRO A 202 -8.90 10.70 -14.16
N LEU A 203 -9.04 9.52 -13.56
CA LEU A 203 -8.01 9.02 -12.67
C LEU A 203 -6.70 9.04 -13.48
N ASN A 204 -5.58 9.42 -12.86
CA ASN A 204 -4.25 9.28 -13.46
C ASN A 204 -3.88 7.78 -13.55
N ILE A 205 -4.74 6.97 -14.14
CA ILE A 205 -4.52 5.58 -14.52
C ILE A 205 -3.91 5.66 -15.91
N ASP A 206 -2.58 5.71 -15.96
CA ASP A 206 -1.75 5.06 -16.97
C ASP A 206 -0.30 5.56 -16.84
N VAL A 207 0.34 5.21 -15.72
CA VAL A 207 1.80 5.29 -15.61
C VAL A 207 2.47 4.06 -16.23
N TYR A 208 1.72 2.98 -16.45
CA TYR A 208 2.25 1.73 -16.98
C TYR A 208 2.32 1.77 -18.50
N LYS A 209 3.46 2.23 -19.02
CA LYS A 209 3.92 2.16 -20.42
C LYS A 209 3.44 3.24 -21.38
N GLY A 210 3.85 4.50 -21.16
CA GLY A 210 3.98 5.48 -22.24
C GLY A 210 2.69 5.77 -23.03
N VAL A 211 1.53 5.64 -22.40
CA VAL A 211 0.27 6.10 -22.99
C VAL A 211 0.28 7.63 -22.93
N PRO A 212 -0.11 8.35 -24.00
CA PRO A 212 0.03 9.80 -24.04
C PRO A 212 -0.71 10.45 -22.87
N PRO A 213 -0.22 11.60 -22.34
CA PRO A 213 -1.01 12.44 -21.45
C PRO A 213 -2.35 12.69 -22.15
N PHE A 214 -3.45 12.23 -21.56
CA PHE A 214 -4.75 12.27 -22.22
C PHE A 214 -4.98 13.67 -22.80
N ALA A 215 -5.13 13.75 -24.12
CA ALA A 215 -5.62 14.95 -24.76
C ALA A 215 -6.98 15.26 -24.12
N GLN A 216 -7.17 16.50 -23.66
CA GLN A 216 -8.43 16.95 -23.09
C GLN A 216 -9.58 16.47 -23.98
N VAL A 217 -10.39 15.55 -23.46
CA VAL A 217 -11.59 15.09 -24.17
C VAL A 217 -12.51 16.30 -24.19
N SER A 218 -12.56 16.97 -25.33
CA SER A 218 -13.37 18.17 -25.50
C SER A 218 -14.85 17.77 -25.42
N HIS A 219 -15.56 18.36 -24.47
CA HIS A 219 -17.02 18.29 -24.44
C HIS A 219 -17.55 19.04 -25.66
N LEU A 220 -18.25 18.33 -26.54
CA LEU A 220 -19.08 18.99 -27.55
C LEU A 220 -20.19 19.78 -26.81
N PRO A 221 -20.46 21.04 -27.20
CA PRO A 221 -21.46 21.84 -26.53
C PRO A 221 -22.85 21.46 -27.06
N GLY A 222 -23.68 20.88 -26.20
CA GLY A 222 -25.13 20.87 -26.43
C GLY A 222 -25.88 19.68 -25.86
N GLY A 223 -26.76 19.97 -24.90
CA GLY A 223 -28.06 19.31 -24.78
C GLY A 223 -28.18 18.16 -23.78
N GLY A 224 -28.81 18.46 -22.64
CA GLY A 224 -29.76 17.57 -21.94
C GLY A 224 -29.32 16.15 -21.59
N ASP A 225 -29.00 15.96 -20.31
CA ASP A 225 -29.09 14.70 -19.57
C ASP A 225 -28.47 13.46 -20.25
N ASP A 226 -27.14 13.31 -20.08
CA ASP A 226 -26.48 12.03 -20.36
C ASP A 226 -25.86 11.50 -19.07
N SER A 227 -26.66 10.70 -18.37
CA SER A 227 -26.23 9.86 -17.27
C SER A 227 -25.16 8.87 -17.77
N GLY A 228 -23.89 9.26 -17.65
CA GLY A 228 -22.74 8.35 -17.52
C GLY A 228 -22.61 7.26 -18.59
N THR A 229 -23.09 7.49 -19.81
CA THR A 229 -22.91 6.54 -20.90
C THR A 229 -22.00 7.15 -21.95
N LEU A 230 -21.07 6.31 -22.40
CA LEU A 230 -20.14 6.49 -23.52
C LEU A 230 -18.76 7.08 -23.18
N ASN A 231 -17.87 6.11 -22.90
CA ASN A 231 -16.47 6.04 -23.35
C ASN A 231 -15.35 6.14 -22.30
N ASN A 232 -15.57 5.62 -21.09
CA ASN A 232 -14.47 5.03 -20.34
C ASN A 232 -14.52 3.49 -20.50
N PRO A 233 -13.48 2.83 -21.03
CA PRO A 233 -13.43 1.36 -21.17
C PRO A 233 -13.54 0.61 -19.83
N TRP A 234 -13.45 1.32 -18.71
CA TRP A 234 -13.49 0.79 -17.34
C TRP A 234 -14.77 1.13 -16.57
N ASP A 235 -15.69 1.90 -17.15
CA ASP A 235 -17.01 2.10 -16.56
C ASP A 235 -17.85 0.84 -16.82
N ARG A 236 -17.77 -0.14 -15.92
CA ARG A 236 -18.77 -1.21 -15.85
C ARG A 236 -20.09 -0.59 -15.46
N ASN A 237 -21.00 -0.49 -16.42
CA ASN A 237 -22.37 -0.08 -16.23
C ASN A 237 -23.08 -1.05 -15.26
N THR A 238 -23.49 -0.58 -14.08
CA THR A 238 -24.21 -1.37 -13.07
C THR A 238 -25.71 -1.54 -13.38
N THR A 239 -26.08 -1.59 -14.66
CA THR A 239 -27.46 -1.82 -15.10
C THR A 239 -27.63 -3.04 -16.02
N ASP A 240 -26.63 -3.91 -16.14
CA ASP A 240 -26.86 -5.26 -16.70
C ASP A 240 -27.77 -6.05 -15.74
N THR A 241 -29.03 -6.20 -16.12
CA THR A 241 -30.07 -6.95 -15.40
C THR A 241 -29.96 -8.46 -15.57
N ASP A 242 -28.94 -8.98 -16.24
CA ASP A 242 -28.94 -10.38 -16.70
C ASP A 242 -28.24 -11.35 -15.73
N TYR A 243 -28.34 -11.16 -14.41
CA TYR A 243 -27.74 -12.11 -13.45
C TYR A 243 -28.52 -12.36 -12.16
N TYR A 244 -29.84 -12.17 -12.17
CA TYR A 244 -30.74 -12.71 -11.15
C TYR A 244 -32.05 -13.20 -11.77
N GLU A 245 -32.01 -14.32 -12.50
CA GLU A 245 -33.17 -15.20 -12.56
C GLU A 245 -32.79 -16.54 -11.92
N GLU A 246 -33.33 -16.76 -10.73
CA GLU A 246 -33.48 -18.07 -10.12
C GLU A 246 -34.40 -18.92 -11.04
N GLU A 247 -33.83 -19.79 -11.86
CA GLU A 247 -34.62 -20.91 -12.38
C GLU A 247 -34.80 -21.94 -11.25
N VAL A 248 -36.00 -21.91 -10.67
CA VAL A 248 -36.57 -22.98 -9.84
C VAL A 248 -36.75 -24.21 -10.74
N VAL A 249 -35.73 -25.06 -10.84
CA VAL A 249 -35.87 -26.35 -11.52
C VAL A 249 -36.47 -27.36 -10.55
N ALA A 250 -37.72 -27.72 -10.83
CA ALA A 250 -38.44 -28.79 -10.16
C ALA A 250 -37.66 -30.10 -10.23
N THR A 251 -37.56 -30.77 -9.08
CA THR A 251 -37.05 -32.13 -8.95
C THR A 251 -37.90 -33.09 -9.77
N THR A 252 -37.31 -33.63 -10.84
CA THR A 252 -37.72 -34.92 -11.38
C THR A 252 -36.50 -35.83 -11.38
N THR A 253 -36.63 -36.92 -10.62
CA THR A 253 -35.72 -38.06 -10.58
C THR A 253 -35.61 -38.70 -11.95
N GLU A 254 -34.41 -38.89 -12.48
CA GLU A 254 -34.01 -40.13 -13.17
C GLU A 254 -32.50 -40.17 -13.47
N ASN A 255 -31.98 -41.39 -13.49
CA ASN A 255 -30.58 -41.78 -13.36
C ASN A 255 -29.74 -41.49 -14.62
N GLY A 256 -28.43 -41.23 -14.44
CA GLY A 256 -27.48 -41.29 -15.55
C GLY A 256 -26.06 -40.86 -15.19
N CYS A 257 -25.24 -41.80 -14.68
CA CYS A 257 -23.79 -41.65 -14.63
C CYS A 257 -23.21 -41.48 -16.05
N SER A 258 -22.35 -40.49 -16.27
CA SER A 258 -20.99 -40.72 -16.83
C SER A 258 -20.15 -39.44 -16.87
N ASN A 259 -18.92 -39.59 -16.38
CA ASN A 259 -17.64 -39.03 -16.85
C ASN A 259 -17.61 -37.54 -17.24
N GLY A 260 -16.81 -36.66 -16.63
CA GLY A 260 -15.63 -36.82 -15.79
C GLY A 260 -14.81 -35.54 -15.97
N PHE A 261 -14.12 -35.09 -14.92
CA PHE A 261 -12.74 -34.59 -14.92
C PHE A 261 -12.46 -34.01 -13.53
N ALA A 262 -11.42 -34.57 -12.92
CA ALA A 262 -11.12 -34.47 -11.50
C ALA A 262 -10.51 -33.12 -11.12
N PHE A 263 -11.01 -32.53 -10.04
CA PHE A 263 -10.25 -31.62 -9.19
C PHE A 263 -9.67 -32.42 -8.02
N THR A 264 -8.37 -32.66 -8.04
CA THR A 264 -7.62 -33.26 -6.93
C THR A 264 -7.49 -32.23 -5.82
N ILE A 265 -8.33 -32.35 -4.80
CA ILE A 265 -8.19 -31.69 -3.50
C ILE A 265 -7.24 -32.56 -2.67
N ILE A 266 -6.05 -32.04 -2.32
CA ILE A 266 -5.17 -32.69 -1.35
C ILE A 266 -5.65 -32.30 0.06
N ILE A 267 -6.50 -33.14 0.64
CA ILE A 267 -6.76 -33.18 2.08
C ILE A 267 -5.78 -34.19 2.69
N PHE A 268 -4.84 -33.71 3.50
CA PHE A 268 -4.04 -34.56 4.38
C PHE A 268 -4.89 -35.00 5.57
N CYS A 269 -5.56 -36.15 5.45
CA CYS A 269 -6.01 -36.93 6.59
C CYS A 269 -4.94 -37.99 6.91
N ILE A 270 -4.16 -37.77 7.98
CA ILE A 270 -3.34 -38.82 8.58
C ILE A 270 -4.15 -39.45 9.70
N GLN A 271 -4.68 -40.65 9.44
CA GLN A 271 -4.85 -41.71 10.43
C GLN A 271 -4.80 -43.08 9.73
N PHE A 272 -3.98 -43.98 10.29
CA PHE A 272 -4.27 -45.36 10.72
C PHE A 272 -2.92 -46.12 10.82
N ILE A 273 -2.45 -46.44 12.03
CA ILE A 273 -2.66 -47.70 12.76
C ILE A 273 -1.78 -48.87 12.26
N LEU A 274 -0.92 -49.34 13.19
CA LEU A 274 -0.41 -50.70 13.45
C LEU A 274 0.09 -51.57 12.30
N LEU A 275 1.35 -52.02 12.41
CA LEU A 275 1.71 -53.45 12.46
C LEU A 275 3.15 -53.64 12.96
N PHE A 276 3.27 -54.47 14.00
CA PHE A 276 4.44 -54.95 14.80
C PHE A 276 4.74 -54.19 16.10
#